data_AF-A0A534MR27-F1
#
_entry.id   AF-A0A534MR27-F1
#
_cell.length_a   1.000
_cell.length_b   1.000
_cell.length_c   1.000
_cell.angle_alpha   90.00
_cell.angle_beta   90.00
_cell.angle_gamma   90.00
#
_symmetry.space_group_name_H-M   'P 1'
#
loop_
_entity.id
_entity.type
_entity.pdbx_description
1 polymer ?
#
loop_
_entity_poly.entity_id
_entity_poly.type
_entity_poly.pdbx_seq_one_letter_code
_entity_poly.pdbx_strand_id
1 'polypeptide(L)'
;MAEGSILDALDALKRVEESLKSQDADRKEREAALQDQGAKIEEERRVLEQERTSLAEERDSLVGREKGLRAREKELEQSEQAIADREQQFDSTRQQVLAKENSLVSREQELAKRLEAFIRREEDFARRDSEAIAHVKDIAARKAEIAARQEQIVKLLEDQKASLDAQIGRTRELMEREKKLAVEEDNFAAARAKIAEEGKRLLEREKQLLAQEQAMKSMPATPAAVSPVAVSPVAVKPVPVASASPGGLRPQPIPSSPAPAAASKPAPQMPVAIAPVAKPVAKVVVQAESSTGVESETACPACGTMISSDAIMCYACGHRLQDEAAAEETSEAEDESEVPCPACGTMISPDAIMCYACGHRMASEDDKSAKKATVSVKKVMKKKVI
;
A
#
# COMPACT_ATOMS: atom_id res chain seq x y z
N MET A 1 -73.82 -164.73 16.40
CA MET A 1 -73.84 -163.48 15.61
C MET A 1 -73.79 -162.28 16.56
N ALA A 2 -72.61 -161.96 17.11
CA ALA A 2 -72.45 -160.85 18.06
C ALA A 2 -71.15 -160.06 17.81
N GLU A 3 -70.08 -160.74 17.39
CA GLU A 3 -68.76 -160.13 17.15
C GLU A 3 -68.77 -159.10 16.00
N GLY A 4 -69.62 -159.28 14.97
CA GLY A 4 -69.77 -158.33 13.87
C GLY A 4 -70.23 -156.94 14.32
N SER A 5 -71.15 -156.86 15.30
CA SER A 5 -71.64 -155.57 15.83
C SER A 5 -70.55 -154.79 16.58
N ILE A 6 -69.58 -155.50 17.17
CA ILE A 6 -68.42 -154.90 17.83
C ILE A 6 -67.41 -154.41 16.78
N LEU A 7 -67.22 -155.15 15.68
CA LEU A 7 -66.38 -154.72 14.57
C LEU A 7 -66.95 -153.49 13.84
N ASP A 8 -68.25 -153.46 13.55
CA ASP A 8 -68.91 -152.27 12.97
C ASP A 8 -68.80 -151.04 13.90
N ALA A 9 -68.94 -151.23 15.21
CA ALA A 9 -68.74 -150.16 16.19
C ALA A 9 -67.29 -149.67 16.23
N LEU A 10 -66.30 -150.57 16.13
CA LEU A 10 -64.88 -150.22 16.06
C LEU A 10 -64.54 -149.49 14.75
N ASP A 11 -65.12 -149.88 13.61
CA ASP A 11 -64.91 -149.19 12.33
C ASP A 11 -65.68 -147.87 12.23
N ALA A 12 -66.80 -147.71 12.93
CA ALA A 12 -67.43 -146.41 13.15
C ALA A 12 -66.56 -145.50 14.02
N LEU A 13 -65.98 -146.03 15.11
CA LEU A 13 -65.04 -145.30 15.97
C LEU A 13 -63.78 -144.87 15.20
N LYS A 14 -63.18 -145.75 14.38
CA LYS A 14 -62.05 -145.38 13.49
C LYS A 14 -62.40 -144.24 12.55
N ARG A 15 -63.57 -144.28 11.89
CA ARG A 15 -64.02 -143.18 11.00
C ARG A 15 -64.22 -141.86 11.76
N VAL A 16 -64.70 -141.92 13.01
CA VAL A 16 -64.80 -140.73 13.88
C VAL A 16 -63.39 -140.25 14.28
N GLU A 17 -62.47 -141.15 14.60
CA GLU A 17 -61.08 -140.83 14.93
C GLU A 17 -60.33 -140.21 13.73
N GLU A 18 -60.54 -140.71 12.51
CA GLU A 18 -60.04 -140.15 11.25
C GLU A 18 -60.67 -138.78 10.94
N SER A 19 -61.98 -138.63 11.17
CA SER A 19 -62.70 -137.35 11.01
C SER A 19 -62.25 -136.29 12.04
N LEU A 20 -61.91 -136.69 13.26
CA LEU A 20 -61.32 -135.81 14.27
C LEU A 20 -59.88 -135.45 13.91
N LYS A 21 -59.06 -136.41 13.46
CA LYS A 21 -57.69 -136.16 12.97
C LYS A 21 -57.66 -135.21 11.78
N SER A 22 -58.60 -135.34 10.84
CA SER A 22 -58.71 -134.40 9.71
C SER A 22 -59.21 -133.03 10.17
N GLN A 23 -60.23 -132.94 11.04
CA GLN A 23 -60.66 -131.66 11.61
C GLN A 23 -59.55 -130.96 12.43
N ASP A 24 -58.70 -131.70 13.14
CA ASP A 24 -57.59 -131.14 13.89
C ASP A 24 -56.39 -130.79 13.01
N ALA A 25 -56.23 -131.42 11.85
CA ALA A 25 -55.30 -130.96 10.80
C ALA A 25 -55.81 -129.66 10.16
N ASP A 26 -57.08 -129.63 9.74
CA ASP A 26 -57.83 -128.46 9.26
C ASP A 26 -57.73 -127.26 10.23
N ARG A 27 -57.86 -127.52 11.54
CA ARG A 27 -57.72 -126.50 12.59
C ARG A 27 -56.30 -125.98 12.67
N LYS A 28 -55.28 -126.87 12.66
CA LYS A 28 -53.86 -126.47 12.69
C LYS A 28 -53.43 -125.71 11.44
N GLU A 29 -53.94 -126.08 10.26
CA GLU A 29 -53.67 -125.36 9.01
C GLU A 29 -54.32 -123.96 9.04
N ARG A 30 -55.56 -123.84 9.53
CA ARG A 30 -56.21 -122.53 9.75
C ARG A 30 -55.50 -121.70 10.83
N GLU A 31 -55.04 -122.33 11.91
CA GLU A 31 -54.29 -121.68 12.98
C GLU A 31 -52.93 -121.16 12.46
N ALA A 32 -52.19 -121.97 11.71
CA ALA A 32 -50.95 -121.56 11.04
C ALA A 32 -51.20 -120.44 10.02
N ALA A 33 -52.25 -120.52 9.20
CA ALA A 33 -52.61 -119.47 8.25
C ALA A 33 -53.00 -118.15 8.94
N LEU A 34 -53.63 -118.21 10.13
CA LEU A 34 -53.92 -117.04 10.95
C LEU A 34 -52.68 -116.49 11.66
N GLN A 35 -51.74 -117.34 12.08
CA GLN A 35 -50.43 -116.92 12.60
C GLN A 35 -49.60 -116.22 11.52
N ASP A 36 -49.57 -116.76 10.30
CA ASP A 36 -48.95 -116.16 9.11
C ASP A 36 -49.57 -114.80 8.73
N GLN A 37 -50.90 -114.67 8.86
CA GLN A 37 -51.59 -113.39 8.65
C GLN A 37 -51.29 -112.39 9.77
N GLY A 38 -51.25 -112.84 11.03
CA GLY A 38 -50.85 -112.02 12.17
C GLY A 38 -49.44 -111.47 12.01
N ALA A 39 -48.47 -112.32 11.69
CA ALA A 39 -47.08 -111.93 11.47
C ALA A 39 -46.91 -110.93 10.32
N LYS A 40 -47.71 -111.05 9.24
CA LYS A 40 -47.73 -110.07 8.13
C LYS A 40 -48.28 -108.73 8.59
N ILE A 41 -49.40 -108.71 9.32
CA ILE A 41 -50.00 -107.49 9.86
C ILE A 41 -49.06 -106.82 10.89
N GLU A 42 -48.32 -107.59 11.68
CA GLU A 42 -47.32 -107.07 12.61
C GLU A 42 -46.13 -106.40 11.90
N GLU A 43 -45.58 -107.01 10.84
CA GLU A 43 -44.50 -106.39 10.06
C GLU A 43 -45.00 -105.21 9.20
N GLU A 44 -46.20 -105.27 8.60
CA GLU A 44 -46.83 -104.13 7.93
C GLU A 44 -47.03 -102.95 8.90
N ARG A 45 -47.55 -103.22 10.12
CA ARG A 45 -47.65 -102.21 11.18
C ARG A 45 -46.28 -101.65 11.54
N ARG A 46 -45.26 -102.48 11.65
CA ARG A 46 -43.88 -102.08 11.98
C ARG A 46 -43.24 -101.22 10.90
N VAL A 47 -43.54 -101.47 9.62
CA VAL A 47 -43.13 -100.62 8.49
C VAL A 47 -43.87 -99.28 8.55
N LEU A 48 -45.18 -99.27 8.73
CA LEU A 48 -45.98 -98.04 8.88
C LEU A 48 -45.56 -97.20 10.10
N GLU A 49 -45.13 -97.83 11.19
CA GLU A 49 -44.57 -97.13 12.36
C GLU A 49 -43.19 -96.52 12.05
N GLN A 50 -42.34 -97.18 11.26
CA GLN A 50 -41.08 -96.62 10.76
C GLN A 50 -41.29 -95.44 9.81
N GLU A 51 -42.18 -95.57 8.82
CA GLU A 51 -42.56 -94.48 7.91
C GLU A 51 -43.16 -93.28 8.65
N ARG A 52 -43.99 -93.55 9.67
CA ARG A 52 -44.52 -92.49 10.54
C ARG A 52 -43.42 -91.78 11.33
N THR A 53 -42.37 -92.48 11.77
CA THR A 53 -41.23 -91.82 12.43
C THR A 53 -40.37 -91.01 11.46
N SER A 54 -40.04 -91.52 10.27
CA SER A 54 -39.24 -90.76 9.31
C SER A 54 -39.98 -89.52 8.81
N LEU A 55 -41.28 -89.61 8.52
CA LEU A 55 -42.11 -88.44 8.16
C LEU A 55 -42.22 -87.40 9.30
N ALA A 56 -42.12 -87.81 10.57
CA ALA A 56 -42.07 -86.88 11.70
C ALA A 56 -40.71 -86.18 11.80
N GLU A 57 -39.60 -86.90 11.56
CA GLU A 57 -38.26 -86.33 11.49
C GLU A 57 -38.09 -85.38 10.29
N GLU A 58 -38.64 -85.73 9.12
CA GLU A 58 -38.67 -84.85 7.95
C GLU A 58 -39.48 -83.59 8.21
N ARG A 59 -40.67 -83.70 8.81
CA ARG A 59 -41.48 -82.54 9.25
C ARG A 59 -40.66 -81.63 10.16
N ASP A 60 -39.98 -82.16 11.16
CA ASP A 60 -39.23 -81.35 12.11
C ASP A 60 -37.95 -80.75 11.49
N SER A 61 -37.34 -81.43 10.53
CA SER A 61 -36.28 -80.86 9.66
C SER A 61 -36.80 -79.69 8.83
N LEU A 62 -37.99 -79.82 8.22
CA LEU A 62 -38.62 -78.77 7.42
C LEU A 62 -39.04 -77.57 8.29
N VAL A 63 -39.66 -77.80 9.44
CA VAL A 63 -40.01 -76.73 10.41
C VAL A 63 -38.74 -76.04 10.96
N GLY A 64 -37.65 -76.78 11.15
CA GLY A 64 -36.34 -76.21 11.49
C GLY A 64 -35.79 -75.29 10.39
N ARG A 65 -35.83 -75.73 9.12
CA ARG A 65 -35.42 -74.93 7.96
C ARG A 65 -36.29 -73.68 7.79
N GLU A 66 -37.61 -73.82 7.92
CA GLU A 66 -38.58 -72.73 7.81
C GLU A 66 -38.34 -71.64 8.88
N LYS A 67 -38.07 -72.03 10.13
CA LYS A 67 -37.64 -71.11 11.20
C LYS A 67 -36.31 -70.42 10.86
N GLY A 68 -35.34 -71.15 10.30
CA GLY A 68 -34.07 -70.58 9.86
C GLY A 68 -34.20 -69.59 8.70
N LEU A 69 -35.14 -69.82 7.78
CA LEU A 69 -35.46 -68.87 6.71
C LEU A 69 -36.10 -67.60 7.27
N ARG A 70 -37.11 -67.70 8.15
CA ARG A 70 -37.73 -66.54 8.82
C ARG A 70 -36.77 -65.74 9.71
N ALA A 71 -35.70 -66.36 10.21
CA ALA A 71 -34.64 -65.64 10.91
C ALA A 71 -33.82 -64.78 9.94
N ARG A 72 -33.35 -65.38 8.83
CA ARG A 72 -32.60 -64.69 7.77
C ARG A 72 -33.40 -63.60 7.07
N GLU A 73 -34.70 -63.81 6.88
CA GLU A 73 -35.65 -62.83 6.35
C GLU A 73 -35.62 -61.54 7.20
N LYS A 74 -35.69 -61.67 8.53
CA LYS A 74 -35.59 -60.55 9.47
C LYS A 74 -34.21 -59.92 9.57
N GLU A 75 -33.14 -60.71 9.41
CA GLU A 75 -31.76 -60.19 9.31
C GLU A 75 -31.59 -59.34 8.04
N LEU A 76 -32.21 -59.76 6.92
CA LEU A 76 -32.24 -59.02 5.67
C LEU A 76 -33.07 -57.73 5.79
N GLU A 77 -34.30 -57.79 6.32
CA GLU A 77 -35.15 -56.62 6.59
C GLU A 77 -34.41 -55.55 7.41
N GLN A 78 -33.69 -55.97 8.46
CA GLN A 78 -32.88 -55.08 9.29
C GLN A 78 -31.67 -54.51 8.52
N SER A 79 -31.05 -55.30 7.65
CA SER A 79 -29.95 -54.82 6.81
C SER A 79 -30.40 -53.81 5.74
N GLU A 80 -31.59 -54.00 5.17
CA GLU A 80 -32.20 -53.07 4.20
C GLU A 80 -32.54 -51.73 4.87
N GLN A 81 -33.13 -51.76 6.07
CA GLN A 81 -33.37 -50.56 6.88
C GLN A 81 -32.07 -49.82 7.21
N ALA A 82 -31.04 -50.53 7.67
CA ALA A 82 -29.73 -49.95 7.98
C ALA A 82 -28.99 -49.39 6.74
N ILE A 83 -29.26 -49.94 5.54
CA ILE A 83 -28.77 -49.38 4.27
C ILE A 83 -29.53 -48.10 3.94
N ALA A 84 -30.86 -48.10 3.99
CA ALA A 84 -31.70 -46.95 3.67
C ALA A 84 -31.43 -45.74 4.60
N ASP A 85 -31.26 -45.97 5.90
CA ASP A 85 -30.86 -44.93 6.86
C ASP A 85 -29.49 -44.32 6.49
N ARG A 86 -28.55 -45.15 6.02
CA ARG A 86 -27.21 -44.71 5.65
C ARG A 86 -27.19 -44.00 4.30
N GLU A 87 -28.06 -44.36 3.37
CA GLU A 87 -28.29 -43.62 2.12
C GLU A 87 -28.85 -42.22 2.39
N GLN A 88 -29.83 -42.09 3.29
CA GLN A 88 -30.33 -40.78 3.74
C GLN A 88 -29.22 -39.93 4.40
N GLN A 89 -28.33 -40.55 5.19
CA GLN A 89 -27.15 -39.87 5.75
C GLN A 89 -26.19 -39.41 4.65
N PHE A 90 -25.92 -40.22 3.62
CA PHE A 90 -25.08 -39.83 2.49
C PHE A 90 -25.70 -38.69 1.66
N ASP A 91 -27.00 -38.71 1.35
CA ASP A 91 -27.63 -37.61 0.63
C ASP A 91 -27.72 -36.32 1.47
N SER A 92 -27.95 -36.41 2.80
CA SER A 92 -27.94 -35.23 3.66
C SER A 92 -26.55 -34.58 3.75
N THR A 93 -25.48 -35.38 3.84
CA THR A 93 -24.09 -34.88 3.85
C THR A 93 -23.67 -34.34 2.49
N ARG A 94 -24.09 -34.98 1.39
CA ARG A 94 -23.93 -34.47 0.02
C ARG A 94 -24.60 -33.11 -0.18
N GLN A 95 -25.83 -32.92 0.30
CA GLN A 95 -26.51 -31.62 0.26
C GLN A 95 -25.77 -30.56 1.08
N GLN A 96 -25.24 -30.90 2.25
CA GLN A 96 -24.42 -30.00 3.06
C GLN A 96 -23.09 -29.62 2.37
N VAL A 97 -22.46 -30.55 1.64
CA VAL A 97 -21.25 -30.28 0.84
C VAL A 97 -21.58 -29.30 -0.29
N LEU A 98 -22.62 -29.60 -1.10
CA LEU A 98 -23.08 -28.71 -2.17
C LEU A 98 -23.43 -27.30 -1.65
N ALA A 99 -24.05 -27.18 -0.47
CA ALA A 99 -24.34 -25.88 0.15
C ALA A 99 -23.06 -25.11 0.53
N LYS A 100 -22.02 -25.82 1.02
CA LYS A 100 -20.71 -25.23 1.35
C LYS A 100 -19.95 -24.82 0.09
N GLU A 101 -19.96 -25.64 -0.96
CA GLU A 101 -19.35 -25.34 -2.26
C GLU A 101 -19.94 -24.06 -2.88
N ASN A 102 -21.27 -23.94 -2.92
CA ASN A 102 -21.94 -22.72 -3.38
C ASN A 102 -21.59 -21.49 -2.50
N SER A 103 -21.41 -21.68 -1.19
CA SER A 103 -20.95 -20.61 -0.30
C SER A 103 -19.51 -20.16 -0.57
N LEU A 104 -18.62 -21.11 -0.89
CA LEU A 104 -17.23 -20.82 -1.28
C LEU A 104 -17.17 -20.09 -2.63
N VAL A 105 -17.86 -20.58 -3.65
CA VAL A 105 -17.94 -19.92 -4.97
C VAL A 105 -18.47 -18.48 -4.86
N SER A 106 -19.46 -18.24 -4.00
CA SER A 106 -19.97 -16.88 -3.73
C SER A 106 -18.89 -15.96 -3.11
N ARG A 107 -18.11 -16.48 -2.15
CA ARG A 107 -16.98 -15.76 -1.53
C ARG A 107 -15.83 -15.52 -2.51
N GLU A 108 -15.50 -16.49 -3.36
CA GLU A 108 -14.48 -16.35 -4.42
C GLU A 108 -14.87 -15.24 -5.40
N GLN A 109 -16.14 -15.19 -5.83
CA GLN A 109 -16.66 -14.10 -6.66
C GLN A 109 -16.62 -12.74 -5.95
N GLU A 110 -16.81 -12.68 -4.64
CA GLU A 110 -16.66 -11.44 -3.88
C GLU A 110 -15.19 -11.00 -3.78
N LEU A 111 -14.28 -11.94 -3.50
CA LEU A 111 -12.84 -11.68 -3.46
C LEU A 111 -12.31 -11.21 -4.82
N ALA A 112 -12.75 -11.82 -5.93
CA ALA A 112 -12.42 -11.36 -7.28
C ALA A 112 -12.86 -9.90 -7.52
N LYS A 113 -14.11 -9.55 -7.19
CA LYS A 113 -14.62 -8.17 -7.30
C LYS A 113 -13.86 -7.19 -6.40
N ARG A 114 -13.44 -7.62 -5.20
CA ARG A 114 -12.60 -6.81 -4.29
C ARG A 114 -11.20 -6.58 -4.90
N LEU A 115 -10.58 -7.60 -5.50
CA LEU A 115 -9.29 -7.47 -6.20
C LEU A 115 -9.38 -6.55 -7.42
N GLU A 116 -10.40 -6.69 -8.27
CA GLU A 116 -10.67 -5.74 -9.37
C GLU A 116 -10.80 -4.30 -8.86
N ALA A 117 -11.46 -4.09 -7.73
CA ALA A 117 -11.64 -2.78 -7.11
C ALA A 117 -10.34 -2.23 -6.48
N PHE A 118 -9.37 -3.08 -6.09
CA PHE A 118 -8.04 -2.63 -5.68
C PHE A 118 -7.19 -2.25 -6.90
N ILE A 119 -7.13 -3.09 -7.94
CA ILE A 119 -6.38 -2.81 -9.17
C ILE A 119 -6.81 -1.46 -9.79
N ARG A 120 -8.12 -1.20 -9.89
CA ARG A 120 -8.62 0.09 -10.39
C ARG A 120 -8.21 1.29 -9.53
N ARG A 121 -8.04 1.12 -8.21
CA ARG A 121 -7.53 2.19 -7.32
C ARG A 121 -6.04 2.40 -7.53
N GLU A 122 -5.27 1.34 -7.72
CA GLU A 122 -3.83 1.41 -8.02
C GLU A 122 -3.58 2.10 -9.37
N GLU A 123 -4.36 1.79 -10.40
CA GLU A 123 -4.37 2.52 -11.68
C GLU A 123 -4.70 4.01 -11.49
N ASP A 124 -5.70 4.31 -10.66
CA ASP A 124 -6.12 5.68 -10.32
C ASP A 124 -5.04 6.47 -9.53
N PHE A 125 -4.31 5.81 -8.63
CA PHE A 125 -3.17 6.42 -7.93
C PHE A 125 -2.00 6.67 -8.90
N ALA A 126 -1.62 5.68 -9.71
CA ALA A 126 -0.56 5.82 -10.70
C ALA A 126 -0.85 6.94 -11.72
N ARG A 127 -2.13 7.15 -12.08
CA ARG A 127 -2.56 8.31 -12.89
C ARG A 127 -2.27 9.63 -12.15
N ARG A 128 -2.76 9.80 -10.92
CA ARG A 128 -2.57 11.03 -10.12
C ARG A 128 -1.10 11.32 -9.83
N ASP A 129 -0.29 10.29 -9.60
CA ASP A 129 1.16 10.43 -9.45
C ASP A 129 1.82 10.91 -10.76
N SER A 130 1.37 10.40 -11.92
CA SER A 130 1.87 10.87 -13.22
C SER A 130 1.49 12.34 -13.50
N GLU A 131 0.28 12.75 -13.10
CA GLU A 131 -0.21 14.14 -13.18
C GLU A 131 0.57 15.07 -12.23
N ALA A 132 0.81 14.65 -10.98
CA ALA A 132 1.63 15.38 -10.02
C ALA A 132 3.08 15.55 -10.51
N ILE A 133 3.68 14.50 -11.08
CA ILE A 133 5.01 14.56 -11.70
C ILE A 133 5.04 15.52 -12.90
N ALA A 134 3.96 15.59 -13.70
CA ALA A 134 3.84 16.57 -14.78
C ALA A 134 3.78 18.01 -14.23
N HIS A 135 2.92 18.27 -13.23
CA HIS A 135 2.83 19.58 -12.59
C HIS A 135 4.14 20.04 -11.92
N VAL A 136 4.90 19.12 -11.31
CA VAL A 136 6.23 19.42 -10.75
C VAL A 136 7.22 19.83 -11.85
N LYS A 137 7.17 19.18 -13.03
CA LYS A 137 7.99 19.58 -14.20
C LYS A 137 7.58 20.95 -14.74
N ASP A 138 6.29 21.24 -14.86
CA ASP A 138 5.79 22.55 -15.29
C ASP A 138 6.21 23.68 -14.34
N ILE A 139 6.14 23.42 -13.02
CA ILE A 139 6.60 24.36 -11.99
C ILE A 139 8.11 24.58 -12.09
N ALA A 140 8.91 23.53 -12.33
CA ALA A 140 10.35 23.65 -12.54
C ALA A 140 10.69 24.46 -13.80
N ALA A 141 10.00 24.21 -14.92
CA ALA A 141 10.16 24.96 -16.16
C ALA A 141 9.82 26.46 -15.99
N ARG A 142 8.69 26.78 -15.33
CA ARG A 142 8.31 28.17 -15.00
C ARG A 142 9.31 28.85 -14.08
N LYS A 143 9.88 28.14 -13.09
CA LYS A 143 10.95 28.67 -12.22
C LYS A 143 12.22 29.00 -13.02
N ALA A 144 12.62 28.14 -13.95
CA ALA A 144 13.76 28.40 -14.83
C ALA A 144 13.52 29.60 -15.76
N GLU A 145 12.32 29.74 -16.32
CA GLU A 145 11.95 30.90 -17.13
C GLU A 145 11.97 32.21 -16.31
N ILE A 146 11.43 32.20 -15.08
CA ILE A 146 11.46 33.35 -14.18
C ILE A 146 12.91 33.74 -13.85
N ALA A 147 13.79 32.78 -13.56
CA ALA A 147 15.20 33.05 -13.31
C ALA A 147 15.91 33.67 -14.53
N ALA A 148 15.67 33.13 -15.74
CA ALA A 148 16.22 33.69 -16.97
C ALA A 148 15.73 35.12 -17.24
N ARG A 149 14.46 35.43 -16.95
CA ARG A 149 13.91 36.80 -17.02
C ARG A 149 14.52 37.72 -15.96
N GLN A 150 14.77 37.22 -14.74
CA GLN A 150 15.45 37.97 -13.68
C GLN A 150 16.89 38.33 -14.09
N GLU A 151 17.65 37.38 -14.66
CA GLU A 151 18.98 37.67 -15.22
C GLU A 151 18.95 38.74 -16.32
N GLN A 152 17.96 38.70 -17.21
CA GLN A 152 17.81 39.71 -18.27
C GLN A 152 17.51 41.10 -17.69
N ILE A 153 16.66 41.19 -16.66
CA ILE A 153 16.38 42.45 -15.95
C ILE A 153 17.63 43.00 -15.26
N VAL A 154 18.41 42.15 -14.58
CA VAL A 154 19.68 42.57 -13.95
C VAL A 154 20.66 43.12 -14.99
N LYS A 155 20.89 42.41 -16.10
CA LYS A 155 21.79 42.86 -17.18
C LYS A 155 21.35 44.21 -17.76
N LEU A 156 20.05 44.41 -18.00
CA LEU A 156 19.51 45.69 -18.47
C LEU A 156 19.69 46.83 -17.45
N LEU A 157 19.60 46.55 -16.15
CA LEU A 157 19.86 47.54 -15.09
C LEU A 157 21.36 47.87 -14.96
N GLU A 158 22.24 46.89 -15.19
CA GLU A 158 23.70 47.09 -15.25
C GLU A 158 24.09 47.95 -16.47
N ASP A 159 23.54 47.68 -17.65
CA ASP A 159 23.72 48.49 -18.86
C ASP A 159 23.20 49.93 -18.67
N GLN A 160 22.01 50.10 -18.09
CA GLN A 160 21.46 51.42 -17.77
C GLN A 160 22.35 52.17 -16.78
N LYS A 161 22.83 51.50 -15.73
CA LYS A 161 23.76 52.09 -14.76
C LYS A 161 25.06 52.52 -15.43
N ALA A 162 25.68 51.67 -16.25
CA ALA A 162 26.90 52.00 -16.98
C ALA A 162 26.71 53.20 -17.92
N SER A 163 25.55 53.29 -18.58
CA SER A 163 25.17 54.44 -19.41
C SER A 163 25.05 55.74 -18.59
N LEU A 164 24.42 55.69 -17.40
CA LEU A 164 24.31 56.83 -16.49
C LEU A 164 25.66 57.23 -15.89
N ASP A 165 26.48 56.29 -15.41
CA ASP A 165 27.83 56.57 -14.91
C ASP A 165 28.71 57.22 -16.01
N ALA A 166 28.58 56.79 -17.27
CA ALA A 166 29.25 57.40 -18.41
C ALA A 166 28.70 58.80 -18.78
N GLN A 167 27.41 59.05 -18.62
CA GLN A 167 26.83 60.41 -18.75
C GLN A 167 27.37 61.34 -17.66
N ILE A 168 27.34 60.90 -16.40
CA ILE A 168 27.85 61.64 -15.25
C ILE A 168 29.36 61.91 -15.40
N GLY A 169 30.13 60.95 -15.91
CA GLY A 169 31.53 61.12 -16.28
C GLY A 169 31.75 62.26 -17.28
N ARG A 170 31.02 62.24 -18.42
CA ARG A 170 31.09 63.32 -19.42
C ARG A 170 30.70 64.69 -18.85
N THR A 171 29.66 64.76 -18.02
CA THR A 171 29.26 66.00 -17.35
C THR A 171 30.35 66.52 -16.40
N ARG A 172 31.01 65.63 -15.62
CA ARG A 172 32.15 66.02 -14.77
C ARG A 172 33.31 66.57 -15.59
N GLU A 173 33.67 65.94 -16.72
CA GLU A 173 34.70 66.47 -17.61
C GLU A 173 34.34 67.83 -18.21
N LEU A 174 33.06 68.06 -18.56
CA LEU A 174 32.60 69.36 -19.06
C LEU A 174 32.71 70.43 -17.97
N MET A 175 32.23 70.17 -16.75
CA MET A 175 32.41 71.07 -15.60
C MET A 175 33.90 71.35 -15.29
N GLU A 176 34.80 70.39 -15.54
CA GLU A 176 36.25 70.62 -15.42
C GLU A 176 36.81 71.48 -16.55
N ARG A 177 36.34 71.32 -17.79
CA ARG A 177 36.72 72.16 -18.93
C ARG A 177 36.23 73.60 -18.71
N GLU A 178 34.98 73.77 -18.28
CA GLU A 178 34.41 75.08 -17.93
C GLU A 178 35.19 75.78 -16.81
N LYS A 179 35.58 75.05 -15.73
CA LYS A 179 36.44 75.60 -14.67
C LYS A 179 37.82 76.03 -15.18
N LYS A 180 38.42 75.28 -16.10
CA LYS A 180 39.71 75.63 -16.73
C LYS A 180 39.56 76.87 -17.61
N LEU A 181 38.51 76.93 -18.43
CA LEU A 181 38.18 78.10 -19.26
C LEU A 181 37.91 79.35 -18.42
N ALA A 182 37.16 79.26 -17.31
CA ALA A 182 36.94 80.39 -16.41
C ALA A 182 38.26 80.92 -15.79
N VAL A 183 39.16 80.03 -15.40
CA VAL A 183 40.51 80.42 -14.93
C VAL A 183 41.35 81.03 -16.06
N GLU A 184 41.22 80.56 -17.30
CA GLU A 184 41.86 81.17 -18.46
C GLU A 184 41.27 82.57 -18.75
N GLU A 185 39.96 82.76 -18.67
CA GLU A 185 39.26 84.04 -18.80
C GLU A 185 39.69 85.05 -17.72
N ASP A 186 39.78 84.63 -16.44
CA ASP A 186 40.32 85.44 -15.34
C ASP A 186 41.77 85.86 -15.61
N ASN A 187 42.61 84.93 -16.12
CA ASN A 187 43.98 85.24 -16.50
C ASN A 187 44.05 86.23 -17.68
N PHE A 188 43.18 86.11 -18.69
CA PHE A 188 43.07 87.07 -19.78
C PHE A 188 42.56 88.44 -19.31
N ALA A 189 41.61 88.48 -18.37
CA ALA A 189 41.14 89.72 -17.75
C ALA A 189 42.27 90.41 -16.97
N ALA A 190 43.03 89.66 -16.16
CA ALA A 190 44.19 90.16 -15.43
C ALA A 190 45.32 90.63 -16.38
N ALA A 191 45.55 89.95 -17.50
CA ALA A 191 46.50 90.38 -18.53
C ALA A 191 46.06 91.68 -19.21
N ARG A 192 44.77 91.81 -19.58
CA ARG A 192 44.20 93.04 -20.13
C ARG A 192 44.30 94.21 -19.14
N ALA A 193 44.06 93.96 -17.85
CA ALA A 193 44.23 94.97 -16.80
C ALA A 193 45.68 95.47 -16.71
N LYS A 194 46.68 94.56 -16.71
CA LYS A 194 48.11 94.93 -16.73
C LYS A 194 48.48 95.75 -17.96
N ILE A 195 48.03 95.34 -19.16
CA ILE A 195 48.26 96.11 -20.40
C ILE A 195 47.61 97.50 -20.32
N ALA A 196 46.44 97.64 -19.70
CA ALA A 196 45.80 98.94 -19.48
C ALA A 196 46.54 99.81 -18.44
N GLU A 197 47.16 99.23 -17.42
CA GLU A 197 48.04 99.94 -16.48
C GLU A 197 49.36 100.37 -17.13
N GLU A 198 49.97 99.50 -17.93
CA GLU A 198 51.19 99.81 -18.69
C GLU A 198 50.91 100.89 -19.75
N GLY A 199 49.77 100.82 -20.44
CA GLY A 199 49.29 101.88 -21.34
C GLY A 199 49.10 103.21 -20.62
N LYS A 200 48.49 103.23 -19.42
CA LYS A 200 48.39 104.45 -18.58
C LYS A 200 49.78 104.99 -18.20
N ARG A 201 50.71 104.12 -17.75
CA ARG A 201 52.10 104.51 -17.42
C ARG A 201 52.88 105.01 -18.64
N LEU A 202 52.61 104.49 -19.83
CA LEU A 202 53.22 104.95 -21.08
C LEU A 202 52.66 106.32 -21.49
N LEU A 203 51.34 106.53 -21.42
CA LEU A 203 50.72 107.84 -21.64
C LEU A 203 51.17 108.88 -20.60
N GLU A 204 51.42 108.46 -19.36
CA GLU A 204 51.95 109.33 -18.31
C GLU A 204 53.42 109.71 -18.57
N ARG A 205 54.26 108.74 -18.99
CA ARG A 205 55.62 109.02 -19.47
C ARG A 205 55.63 109.87 -20.73
N GLU A 206 54.71 109.67 -21.67
CA GLU A 206 54.56 110.48 -22.87
C GLU A 206 54.22 111.93 -22.50
N LYS A 207 53.27 112.15 -21.57
CA LYS A 207 53.00 113.49 -21.02
C LYS A 207 54.23 114.10 -20.33
N GLN A 208 55.00 113.32 -19.58
CA GLN A 208 56.25 113.78 -18.95
C GLN A 208 57.32 114.14 -20.00
N LEU A 209 57.46 113.35 -21.06
CA LEU A 209 58.38 113.60 -22.17
C LEU A 209 57.95 114.77 -23.04
N LEU A 210 56.65 114.96 -23.29
CA LEU A 210 56.11 116.15 -23.95
C LEU A 210 56.29 117.42 -23.09
N ALA A 211 56.16 117.31 -21.76
CA ALA A 211 56.50 118.41 -20.85
C ALA A 211 58.01 118.71 -20.87
N GLN A 212 58.87 117.69 -20.98
CA GLN A 212 60.31 117.88 -21.20
C GLN A 212 60.64 118.46 -22.59
N GLU A 213 59.94 118.07 -23.66
CA GLU A 213 60.14 118.65 -24.99
C GLU A 213 59.68 120.12 -25.00
N GLN A 214 58.54 120.44 -24.37
CA GLN A 214 58.07 121.82 -24.22
C GLN A 214 59.05 122.66 -23.38
N ALA A 215 59.61 122.09 -22.30
CA ALA A 215 60.68 122.73 -21.53
C ALA A 215 61.94 122.97 -22.39
N MET A 216 62.41 121.97 -23.14
CA MET A 216 63.52 122.09 -24.09
C MET A 216 63.23 123.15 -25.18
N LYS A 217 61.99 123.21 -25.70
CA LYS A 217 61.54 124.22 -26.68
C LYS A 217 61.56 125.65 -26.11
N SER A 218 61.44 125.78 -24.80
CA SER A 218 61.47 127.05 -24.07
C SER A 218 62.88 127.49 -23.63
N MET A 219 63.93 126.75 -23.99
CA MET A 219 65.33 127.11 -23.69
C MET A 219 66.10 127.52 -24.96
N PRO A 220 66.99 128.54 -24.88
CA PRO A 220 67.78 129.00 -26.02
C PRO A 220 68.94 128.06 -26.33
N ALA A 221 69.38 128.04 -27.60
CA ALA A 221 70.40 127.12 -28.08
C ALA A 221 71.85 127.58 -27.81
N THR A 222 72.68 126.65 -27.33
CA THR A 222 74.16 126.68 -27.44
C THR A 222 74.70 125.28 -27.79
N PRO A 223 75.91 125.14 -28.40
CA PRO A 223 76.28 123.93 -29.14
C PRO A 223 77.51 123.15 -28.61
N ALA A 224 77.75 121.99 -29.22
CA ALA A 224 78.95 121.13 -29.14
C ALA A 224 79.13 120.32 -27.80
N ALA A 225 79.97 119.28 -27.70
CA ALA A 225 80.94 118.72 -28.65
C ALA A 225 81.10 117.18 -28.56
N VAL A 226 81.80 116.61 -29.55
CA VAL A 226 82.39 115.24 -29.63
C VAL A 226 83.35 114.93 -28.46
N SER A 227 83.85 113.71 -28.15
CA SER A 227 84.37 112.61 -29.00
C SER A 227 84.68 111.32 -28.14
N PRO A 228 85.58 110.35 -28.47
CA PRO A 228 85.33 109.10 -29.23
C PRO A 228 85.79 107.81 -28.47
N VAL A 229 86.38 106.82 -29.17
CA VAL A 229 87.10 105.59 -28.68
C VAL A 229 86.21 104.38 -28.29
N ALA A 230 86.55 103.09 -28.50
CA ALA A 230 87.31 102.40 -29.57
C ALA A 230 87.19 100.85 -29.43
N VAL A 231 87.01 100.16 -30.56
CA VAL A 231 87.82 99.00 -31.07
C VAL A 231 87.88 97.63 -30.34
N SER A 232 87.64 96.59 -31.17
CA SER A 232 88.13 95.19 -31.12
C SER A 232 87.37 94.07 -30.34
N PRO A 233 87.54 92.78 -30.75
CA PRO A 233 86.64 91.67 -30.38
C PRO A 233 87.34 90.37 -29.89
N VAL A 234 86.56 89.27 -29.76
CA VAL A 234 86.96 87.83 -29.66
C VAL A 234 87.57 87.33 -28.33
N ALA A 235 86.93 86.30 -27.70
CA ALA A 235 87.58 85.06 -27.19
C ALA A 235 86.63 84.02 -26.50
N VAL A 236 86.53 82.82 -27.09
CA VAL A 236 86.63 81.43 -26.55
C VAL A 236 86.34 81.09 -25.05
N LYS A 237 85.46 80.07 -24.81
CA LYS A 237 85.37 78.90 -23.81
C LYS A 237 86.14 78.90 -22.46
N PRO A 238 85.86 78.06 -21.40
CA PRO A 238 85.14 76.73 -21.28
C PRO A 238 83.96 76.69 -20.24
N VAL A 239 83.14 75.64 -19.93
CA VAL A 239 83.22 74.13 -19.73
C VAL A 239 83.80 73.74 -18.34
N PRO A 240 83.41 72.65 -17.60
CA PRO A 240 82.54 71.45 -17.84
C PRO A 240 81.11 71.57 -17.21
N VAL A 241 80.29 70.59 -16.74
CA VAL A 241 80.29 69.13 -16.35
C VAL A 241 78.82 68.61 -16.58
N ALA A 242 78.38 67.36 -16.86
CA ALA A 242 78.77 65.94 -16.64
C ALA A 242 78.54 65.42 -15.18
N SER A 243 78.08 64.19 -14.84
CA SER A 243 77.60 62.95 -15.54
C SER A 243 76.94 61.99 -14.47
N ALA A 244 76.24 60.85 -14.69
CA ALA A 244 75.59 60.14 -15.83
C ALA A 244 74.67 58.97 -15.32
N SER A 245 74.09 58.15 -16.22
CA SER A 245 73.20 56.96 -16.00
C SER A 245 73.98 55.63 -15.69
N PRO A 246 73.43 54.36 -15.68
CA PRO A 246 72.73 53.67 -16.82
C PRO A 246 71.72 52.50 -16.53
N GLY A 247 71.14 51.92 -17.61
CA GLY A 247 70.36 50.64 -17.67
C GLY A 247 68.82 50.81 -17.77
N GLY A 248 68.02 50.14 -18.61
CA GLY A 248 68.22 49.00 -19.54
C GLY A 248 67.47 47.75 -19.04
N LEU A 249 66.49 47.11 -19.71
CA LEU A 249 66.20 46.90 -21.15
C LEU A 249 64.66 46.90 -21.49
N ARG A 250 64.29 46.52 -22.74
CA ARG A 250 62.96 46.48 -23.41
C ARG A 250 62.74 45.07 -24.06
N PRO A 251 61.65 44.70 -24.80
CA PRO A 251 60.20 45.02 -24.74
C PRO A 251 59.18 43.89 -25.21
N GLN A 252 57.86 44.20 -25.28
CA GLN A 252 56.74 43.54 -26.04
C GLN A 252 56.17 42.17 -25.55
N PRO A 253 55.05 41.60 -26.11
CA PRO A 253 53.66 42.07 -25.90
C PRO A 253 52.56 40.95 -25.70
N ILE A 254 51.29 41.38 -25.57
CA ILE A 254 49.98 40.63 -25.56
C ILE A 254 49.62 39.95 -26.91
N PRO A 255 48.60 39.01 -27.07
CA PRO A 255 47.25 39.00 -26.44
C PRO A 255 46.44 37.66 -26.25
N SER A 256 45.20 37.78 -25.71
CA SER A 256 43.95 36.99 -25.98
C SER A 256 43.65 35.57 -25.39
N SER A 257 42.34 35.27 -25.31
CA SER A 257 41.63 34.02 -24.89
C SER A 257 41.21 33.14 -26.11
N PRO A 258 40.52 31.95 -26.04
CA PRO A 258 39.50 31.46 -25.08
C PRO A 258 39.56 29.93 -24.71
N ALA A 259 38.46 29.37 -24.17
CA ALA A 259 38.23 27.92 -23.91
C ALA A 259 37.45 27.23 -25.06
N PRO A 260 37.38 25.86 -25.18
CA PRO A 260 36.46 25.03 -24.38
C PRO A 260 37.00 23.59 -24.06
N ALA A 261 36.11 22.63 -23.77
CA ALA A 261 36.42 21.28 -23.24
C ALA A 261 36.25 20.12 -24.25
N ALA A 262 36.88 18.96 -23.97
CA ALA A 262 36.55 17.64 -24.54
C ALA A 262 37.04 16.48 -23.64
N ALA A 263 36.48 15.27 -23.81
CA ALA A 263 36.70 14.11 -22.92
C ALA A 263 37.65 13.04 -23.49
N SER A 264 38.19 12.18 -22.61
CA SER A 264 38.71 10.86 -22.99
C SER A 264 38.52 9.80 -21.88
N LYS A 265 37.94 8.65 -22.27
CA LYS A 265 38.00 7.37 -21.52
C LYS A 265 39.27 6.61 -21.99
N PRO A 266 39.84 5.67 -21.21
CA PRO A 266 39.36 4.28 -21.29
C PRO A 266 39.36 3.49 -19.97
N ALA A 267 38.50 2.47 -19.95
CA ALA A 267 38.63 1.22 -19.19
C ALA A 267 38.82 0.07 -20.23
N PRO A 268 38.95 -1.23 -19.90
CA PRO A 268 38.91 -1.87 -18.57
C PRO A 268 40.03 -2.92 -18.35
N GLN A 269 39.97 -3.64 -17.22
CA GLN A 269 40.29 -5.07 -17.19
C GLN A 269 39.67 -5.80 -15.98
N MET A 270 39.28 -7.06 -16.19
CA MET A 270 38.95 -8.03 -15.14
C MET A 270 40.16 -8.97 -14.93
N PRO A 271 40.11 -9.89 -13.95
CA PRO A 271 39.71 -11.25 -14.35
C PRO A 271 38.71 -11.95 -13.39
N VAL A 272 38.21 -13.10 -13.82
CA VAL A 272 37.24 -13.97 -13.11
C VAL A 272 37.96 -15.16 -12.45
N ALA A 273 37.71 -15.42 -11.17
CA ALA A 273 37.96 -16.69 -10.45
C ALA A 273 37.42 -16.59 -9.00
N ILE A 274 36.97 -17.66 -8.31
CA ILE A 274 36.27 -18.89 -8.72
C ILE A 274 35.46 -19.41 -7.49
N ALA A 275 34.43 -20.25 -7.68
CA ALA A 275 33.63 -20.79 -6.57
C ALA A 275 33.98 -22.25 -6.21
N PRO A 276 33.85 -22.63 -4.92
CA PRO A 276 33.26 -23.94 -4.59
C PRO A 276 32.23 -23.88 -3.44
N VAL A 277 31.49 -24.98 -3.26
CA VAL A 277 30.33 -25.11 -2.36
C VAL A 277 30.69 -25.79 -1.03
N ALA A 278 30.20 -25.26 0.09
CA ALA A 278 30.00 -26.03 1.33
C ALA A 278 28.96 -25.40 2.29
N LYS A 279 28.28 -26.27 3.05
CA LYS A 279 27.43 -26.04 4.24
C LYS A 279 27.86 -27.12 5.28
N PRO A 280 27.47 -27.07 6.58
CA PRO A 280 26.77 -26.02 7.33
C PRO A 280 27.42 -25.73 8.73
N VAL A 281 26.67 -25.03 9.61
CA VAL A 281 26.80 -24.97 11.09
C VAL A 281 27.96 -24.15 11.70
N ALA A 282 27.60 -23.00 12.28
CA ALA A 282 28.18 -22.48 13.52
C ALA A 282 27.13 -21.62 14.24
N LYS A 283 27.12 -21.64 15.59
CA LYS A 283 26.35 -20.68 16.40
C LYS A 283 27.10 -19.35 16.43
N VAL A 284 26.39 -18.23 16.35
CA VAL A 284 26.88 -16.92 16.82
C VAL A 284 25.92 -16.43 17.89
N VAL A 285 26.43 -16.33 19.12
CA VAL A 285 25.79 -15.56 20.19
C VAL A 285 26.19 -14.11 19.98
N VAL A 286 25.24 -13.19 20.06
CA VAL A 286 25.52 -11.75 20.19
C VAL A 286 24.91 -11.31 21.51
N GLN A 287 25.75 -10.83 22.43
CA GLN A 287 25.30 -10.13 23.62
C GLN A 287 24.83 -8.74 23.20
N ALA A 288 23.63 -8.35 23.65
CA ALA A 288 23.26 -6.95 23.78
C ALA A 288 23.15 -6.69 25.28
N GLU A 289 24.10 -5.94 25.84
CA GLU A 289 24.05 -5.51 27.24
C GLU A 289 23.03 -4.36 27.38
N SER A 290 22.37 -4.31 28.53
CA SER A 290 21.15 -3.52 28.71
C SER A 290 21.39 -2.10 29.21
N SER A 291 20.54 -1.17 28.77
CA SER A 291 20.36 0.14 29.41
C SER A 291 18.88 0.55 29.46
N THR A 292 18.27 0.25 30.61
CA THR A 292 17.18 1.05 31.22
C THR A 292 15.98 1.44 30.34
N GLY A 293 15.10 0.46 30.09
CA GLY A 293 13.67 0.67 29.88
C GLY A 293 12.93 -0.52 30.51
N VAL A 294 12.16 -0.29 31.59
CA VAL A 294 11.44 -1.37 32.28
C VAL A 294 10.03 -1.44 31.71
N GLU A 295 9.87 -2.18 30.62
CA GLU A 295 8.55 -2.50 30.05
C GLU A 295 7.86 -3.53 30.97
N SER A 296 7.02 -3.05 31.88
CA SER A 296 6.31 -3.87 32.87
C SER A 296 5.15 -4.66 32.26
N GLU A 297 5.45 -5.83 31.68
CA GLU A 297 4.41 -6.76 31.24
C GLU A 297 3.57 -7.28 32.42
N THR A 298 2.26 -7.16 32.31
CA THR A 298 1.26 -7.55 33.31
C THR A 298 0.25 -8.51 32.69
N ALA A 299 -0.19 -9.52 33.43
CA ALA A 299 -1.19 -10.48 32.95
C ALA A 299 -2.61 -9.93 33.06
N CYS A 300 -3.42 -10.06 32.01
CA CYS A 300 -4.82 -9.67 32.01
C CYS A 300 -5.63 -10.50 33.04
N PRO A 301 -6.37 -9.87 33.98
CA PRO A 301 -7.13 -10.61 34.99
C PRO A 301 -8.30 -11.42 34.41
N ALA A 302 -8.78 -11.10 33.20
CA ALA A 302 -9.88 -11.80 32.54
C ALA A 302 -9.46 -13.00 31.67
N CYS A 303 -8.21 -13.05 31.18
CA CYS A 303 -7.77 -14.10 30.24
C CYS A 303 -6.33 -14.58 30.39
N GLY A 304 -5.54 -14.04 31.33
CA GLY A 304 -4.15 -14.43 31.59
C GLY A 304 -3.12 -14.06 30.51
N THR A 305 -3.53 -13.36 29.44
CA THR A 305 -2.60 -12.89 28.39
C THR A 305 -1.68 -11.80 28.94
N MET A 306 -0.37 -11.90 28.64
CA MET A 306 0.63 -10.87 28.98
C MET A 306 0.47 -9.65 28.07
N ILE A 307 0.50 -8.45 28.66
CA ILE A 307 0.30 -7.17 27.97
C ILE A 307 1.16 -6.11 28.69
N SER A 308 1.62 -5.07 27.99
CA SER A 308 2.22 -3.89 28.61
C SER A 308 1.30 -3.27 29.68
N SER A 309 1.86 -2.81 30.81
CA SER A 309 1.14 -2.13 31.91
C SER A 309 0.26 -0.96 31.47
N ASP A 310 0.65 -0.29 30.38
CA ASP A 310 0.03 0.96 29.93
C ASP A 310 -1.15 0.70 28.96
N ALA A 311 -1.46 -0.56 28.68
CA ALA A 311 -2.52 -0.93 27.76
C ALA A 311 -3.90 -0.73 28.40
N ILE A 312 -4.62 0.30 27.95
CA ILE A 312 -6.00 0.63 28.38
C ILE A 312 -6.97 -0.57 28.22
N MET A 313 -6.72 -1.47 27.25
CA MET A 313 -7.56 -2.63 26.96
C MET A 313 -6.74 -3.84 26.49
N CYS A 314 -7.14 -5.03 26.90
CA CYS A 314 -6.55 -6.31 26.47
C CYS A 314 -6.86 -6.60 24.99
N TYR A 315 -5.82 -6.69 24.17
CA TYR A 315 -5.92 -7.03 22.74
C TYR A 315 -6.49 -8.44 22.46
N ALA A 316 -6.44 -9.36 23.43
CA ALA A 316 -6.86 -10.76 23.24
C ALA A 316 -8.32 -11.03 23.66
N CYS A 317 -8.87 -10.30 24.64
CA CYS A 317 -10.24 -10.52 25.14
C CYS A 317 -11.12 -9.27 25.24
N GLY A 318 -10.59 -8.07 24.95
CA GLY A 318 -11.35 -6.80 25.01
C GLY A 318 -11.62 -6.27 26.42
N HIS A 319 -11.12 -6.93 27.47
CA HIS A 319 -11.25 -6.44 28.84
C HIS A 319 -10.46 -5.14 29.06
N ARG A 320 -11.11 -4.09 29.56
CA ARG A 320 -10.49 -2.81 29.93
C ARG A 320 -9.64 -3.01 31.20
N LEU A 321 -8.49 -2.36 31.28
CA LEU A 321 -7.47 -2.60 32.33
C LEU A 321 -7.14 -1.37 33.18
N GLN A 322 -7.55 -0.18 32.74
CA GLN A 322 -7.37 1.07 33.49
C GLN A 322 -8.73 1.64 33.88
N ASP A 323 -9.00 1.55 35.19
CA ASP A 323 -9.94 2.40 35.90
C ASP A 323 -9.14 3.41 36.74
N GLU A 324 -9.64 4.64 36.77
CA GLU A 324 -9.17 5.89 37.38
C GLU A 324 -8.07 5.81 38.47
N ALA A 325 -6.83 6.19 38.11
CA ALA A 325 -5.72 6.31 39.08
C ALA A 325 -4.63 7.37 38.73
N ALA A 326 -4.90 8.37 37.88
CA ALA A 326 -3.89 9.39 37.51
C ALA A 326 -4.45 10.74 36.95
N ALA A 327 -5.50 11.32 37.55
CA ALA A 327 -5.98 12.66 37.17
C ALA A 327 -6.73 13.37 38.32
N GLU A 328 -6.00 13.99 39.24
CA GLU A 328 -6.55 15.01 40.16
C GLU A 328 -6.43 16.41 39.53
N GLU A 329 -7.31 17.32 39.95
CA GLU A 329 -7.38 18.74 39.59
C GLU A 329 -7.53 19.11 38.09
N THR A 330 -8.78 19.13 37.61
CA THR A 330 -9.41 20.44 37.31
C THR A 330 -10.93 20.37 37.37
N SER A 331 -11.55 21.39 37.96
CA SER A 331 -12.99 21.69 37.85
C SER A 331 -13.33 22.13 36.41
N GLU A 332 -14.58 22.14 35.92
CA GLU A 332 -15.87 22.40 36.58
C GLU A 332 -16.98 21.46 36.08
N ALA A 333 -18.18 21.53 36.67
CA ALA A 333 -19.32 20.68 36.33
C ALA A 333 -20.32 21.38 35.41
N GLU A 334 -20.65 20.75 34.27
CA GLU A 334 -21.89 20.98 33.52
C GLU A 334 -22.52 19.62 33.18
N ASP A 335 -23.85 19.53 33.25
CA ASP A 335 -24.60 18.27 33.07
C ASP A 335 -24.62 17.79 31.60
N GLU A 336 -23.69 16.90 31.22
CA GLU A 336 -23.78 16.12 29.97
C GLU A 336 -24.95 15.11 30.04
N SER A 337 -26.15 15.64 29.88
CA SER A 337 -27.41 14.89 29.89
C SER A 337 -27.58 14.08 28.60
N GLU A 338 -27.01 12.88 28.61
CA GLU A 338 -27.17 11.90 27.54
C GLU A 338 -28.65 11.65 27.20
N VAL A 339 -28.99 11.65 25.92
CA VAL A 339 -30.35 11.45 25.40
C VAL A 339 -30.45 10.05 24.79
N PRO A 340 -31.49 9.25 25.10
CA PRO A 340 -31.67 7.94 24.47
C PRO A 340 -32.03 8.08 22.99
N CYS A 341 -31.29 7.41 22.11
CA CYS A 341 -31.53 7.41 20.67
C CYS A 341 -32.94 6.85 20.35
N PRO A 342 -33.79 7.57 19.58
CA PRO A 342 -35.19 7.18 19.33
C PRO A 342 -35.34 5.92 18.47
N ALA A 343 -34.27 5.40 17.87
CA ALA A 343 -34.29 4.21 17.03
C ALA A 343 -33.81 2.93 17.73
N CYS A 344 -33.02 3.04 18.81
CA CYS A 344 -32.41 1.88 19.49
C CYS A 344 -32.27 1.97 21.01
N GLY A 345 -32.64 3.11 21.63
CA GLY A 345 -32.55 3.33 23.08
C GLY A 345 -31.13 3.55 23.62
N THR A 346 -30.08 3.46 22.79
CA THR A 346 -28.70 3.72 23.21
C THR A 346 -28.54 5.19 23.58
N MET A 347 -27.96 5.44 24.76
CA MET A 347 -27.62 6.78 25.22
C MET A 347 -26.59 7.43 24.28
N ILE A 348 -26.83 8.69 23.90
CA ILE A 348 -25.97 9.48 23.02
C ILE A 348 -25.92 10.92 23.52
N SER A 349 -24.80 11.62 23.31
CA SER A 349 -24.70 13.07 23.56
C SER A 349 -25.79 13.81 22.76
N PRO A 350 -26.40 14.89 23.29
CA PRO A 350 -27.51 15.57 22.64
C PRO A 350 -27.17 16.11 21.23
N ASP A 351 -25.92 16.52 21.01
CA ASP A 351 -25.41 17.03 19.72
C ASP A 351 -24.99 15.93 18.72
N ALA A 352 -25.18 14.65 19.05
CA ALA A 352 -24.76 13.53 18.21
C ALA A 352 -25.58 13.44 16.91
N ILE A 353 -25.05 14.04 15.83
CA ILE A 353 -25.62 14.04 14.46
C ILE A 353 -26.02 12.64 13.99
N MET A 354 -25.34 11.58 14.46
CA MET A 354 -25.70 10.19 14.19
C MET A 354 -25.41 9.31 15.42
N CYS A 355 -26.35 8.44 15.77
CA CYS A 355 -26.15 7.45 16.82
C CYS A 355 -25.10 6.41 16.39
N TYR A 356 -24.01 6.31 17.16
CA TYR A 356 -22.88 5.42 16.89
C TYR A 356 -23.26 3.93 16.86
N ALA A 357 -24.30 3.52 17.60
CA ALA A 357 -24.70 2.12 17.74
C ALA A 357 -25.61 1.60 16.61
N CYS A 358 -26.43 2.46 16.00
CA CYS A 358 -27.42 2.04 14.98
C CYS A 358 -27.38 2.83 13.66
N GLY A 359 -26.54 3.88 13.55
CA GLY A 359 -26.46 4.72 12.36
C GLY A 359 -27.67 5.64 12.13
N HIS A 360 -28.61 5.71 13.08
CA HIS A 360 -29.76 6.62 12.98
C HIS A 360 -29.29 8.08 13.08
N ARG A 361 -29.61 8.89 12.06
CA ARG A 361 -29.21 10.30 11.99
C ARG A 361 -30.20 11.17 12.76
N MET A 362 -29.73 11.83 13.80
CA MET A 362 -30.51 12.82 14.56
C MET A 362 -30.72 14.08 13.70
N ALA A 363 -31.81 14.79 13.93
CA ALA A 363 -32.14 16.02 13.22
C ALA A 363 -31.90 17.24 14.12
N SER A 364 -30.89 18.04 13.80
CA SER A 364 -30.74 19.40 14.36
C SER A 364 -31.86 20.31 13.83
N GLU A 365 -32.27 21.30 14.65
CA GLU A 365 -33.47 22.09 14.41
C GLU A 365 -33.42 23.00 13.15
N ASP A 366 -32.23 23.26 12.61
CA ASP A 366 -32.01 24.13 11.43
C ASP A 366 -32.60 23.61 10.10
N ASP A 367 -32.81 22.29 9.94
CA ASP A 367 -33.27 21.72 8.65
C ASP A 367 -34.75 22.07 8.31
N LYS A 368 -35.47 22.76 9.22
CA LYS A 368 -36.87 23.20 9.05
C LYS A 368 -37.11 24.19 7.90
N SER A 369 -36.08 24.85 7.37
CA SER A 369 -36.24 25.93 6.38
C SER A 369 -36.14 25.50 4.91
N ALA A 370 -35.80 24.25 4.60
CA ALA A 370 -35.28 23.86 3.27
C ALA A 370 -36.14 22.87 2.44
N LYS A 371 -37.39 22.56 2.80
CA LYS A 371 -38.21 21.55 2.09
C LYS A 371 -39.61 22.01 1.66
N LYS A 372 -39.66 22.89 0.65
CA LYS A 372 -40.82 23.02 -0.28
C LYS A 372 -40.43 22.57 -1.69
N ALA A 373 -40.38 21.26 -1.91
CA ALA A 373 -40.31 20.64 -3.22
C ALA A 373 -41.55 19.77 -3.45
N THR A 374 -42.24 19.96 -4.58
CA THR A 374 -43.59 19.42 -4.81
C THR A 374 -43.60 17.97 -5.28
N VAL A 375 -44.21 17.07 -4.52
CA VAL A 375 -44.48 15.68 -4.96
C VAL A 375 -45.73 15.65 -5.86
N SER A 376 -45.52 15.57 -7.17
CA SER A 376 -46.59 15.51 -8.18
C SER A 376 -47.01 14.07 -8.48
N VAL A 377 -48.06 13.60 -7.80
CA VAL A 377 -48.59 12.24 -7.98
C VAL A 377 -49.24 12.05 -9.36
N LYS A 378 -48.58 11.30 -10.25
CA LYS A 378 -49.15 10.89 -11.55
C LYS A 378 -50.22 9.81 -11.36
N LYS A 379 -51.49 10.22 -11.43
CA LYS A 379 -52.68 9.37 -11.32
C LYS A 379 -52.86 8.50 -12.58
N VAL A 380 -52.47 7.22 -12.51
CA VAL A 380 -52.66 6.26 -13.61
C VAL A 380 -54.10 5.73 -13.60
N MET A 381 -54.91 6.10 -14.60
CA MET A 381 -56.23 5.49 -14.79
C MET A 381 -56.10 4.03 -15.24
N LYS A 382 -56.63 3.10 -14.45
CA LYS A 382 -56.93 1.73 -14.92
C LYS A 382 -58.08 1.79 -15.93
N LYS A 383 -57.77 1.61 -17.21
CA LYS A 383 -58.78 1.50 -18.28
C LYS A 383 -59.52 0.17 -18.13
N LYS A 384 -60.79 0.23 -17.76
CA LYS A 384 -61.66 -0.94 -17.62
C LYS A 384 -62.00 -1.44 -19.04
N VAL A 385 -61.62 -2.69 -19.34
CA VAL A 385 -62.10 -3.41 -20.53
C VAL A 385 -63.44 -4.06 -20.18
N ILE A 386 -64.34 -4.12 -21.16
CA ILE A 386 -65.61 -4.86 -21.15
C ILE A 386 -65.44 -6.02 -22.12
#